data_AF-A0A0C7QQ35-F1
#
_entry.id   AF-A0A0C7QQ35-F1
#
_cell.length_a   1.000
_cell.length_b   1.000
_cell.length_c   1.000
_cell.angle_alpha   90.00
_cell.angle_beta   90.00
_cell.angle_gamma   90.00
#
_symmetry.space_group_name_H-M   'P 1'
#
loop_
_entity.id
_entity.type
_entity.pdbx_description
1 polymer ?
#
loop_
_entity_poly.entity_id
_entity_poly.type
_entity_poly.pdbx_seq_one_letter_code
_entity_poly.pdbx_strand_id
1 'polypeptide(L)'
;MKKDLLYVGIGYFAFGVILMLFGIFGPSFGYESFLWGMVGGCIVPGIMMISKYIYWSRPENKEKYETKLKNEEINRNDERKVMLRDKSGRITYVISLCALFIITFVFTILKVDTFVIVTLWILLIFMYVCGVVVFNILNKKL
;
A
#
# COMPACT_ATOMS: atom_id res chain seq x y z
N MET A 1 -12.46 -12.28 15.81
CA MET A 1 -12.19 -11.15 14.88
C MET A 1 -13.17 -10.02 15.16
N LYS A 2 -12.75 -8.76 15.07
CA LYS A 2 -13.68 -7.61 15.18
C LYS A 2 -14.62 -7.59 13.97
N LYS A 3 -15.92 -7.37 14.21
CA LYS A 3 -16.94 -7.26 13.14
C LYS A 3 -16.65 -6.06 12.21
N ASP A 4 -15.97 -5.04 12.71
CA ASP A 4 -15.53 -3.86 11.94
C ASP A 4 -14.74 -4.25 10.69
N LEU A 5 -13.90 -5.29 10.74
CA LEU A 5 -13.14 -5.73 9.56
C LEU A 5 -14.06 -6.19 8.42
N LEU A 6 -15.17 -6.85 8.76
CA LEU A 6 -16.16 -7.29 7.79
C LEU A 6 -16.93 -6.10 7.23
N TYR A 7 -17.37 -5.15 8.07
CA TYR A 7 -18.09 -3.97 7.60
C TYR A 7 -17.22 -3.11 6.68
N VAL A 8 -15.95 -2.89 7.03
CA VAL A 8 -15.01 -2.18 6.16
C VAL A 8 -14.79 -2.95 4.86
N GLY A 9 -14.59 -4.27 4.91
CA GLY A 9 -14.43 -5.09 3.71
C GLY A 9 -15.63 -5.02 2.76
N ILE A 10 -16.85 -5.09 3.29
CA ILE A 10 -18.09 -4.93 2.53
C ILE A 10 -18.19 -3.52 1.95
N GLY A 11 -17.84 -2.49 2.73
CA GLY A 11 -17.83 -1.10 2.26
C GLY A 11 -16.89 -0.90 1.06
N TYR A 12 -15.65 -1.40 1.15
CA TYR A 12 -14.67 -1.37 0.06
C TYR A 12 -15.17 -2.11 -1.18
N PHE A 13 -15.75 -3.30 -0.99
CA PHE A 13 -16.28 -4.09 -2.09
C PHE A 13 -17.47 -3.40 -2.76
N ALA A 14 -18.45 -2.93 -1.99
CA ALA A 14 -19.63 -2.23 -2.51
C ALA A 14 -19.24 -0.95 -3.25
N PHE A 15 -18.33 -0.16 -2.70
CA PHE A 15 -17.82 1.05 -3.35
C PHE A 15 -17.11 0.72 -4.67
N GLY A 16 -16.28 -0.32 -4.68
CA GLY A 16 -15.63 -0.81 -5.90
C GLY A 16 -16.62 -1.26 -6.98
N VAL A 17 -17.71 -1.94 -6.60
CA VAL A 17 -18.78 -2.36 -7.52
C VAL A 17 -19.54 -1.15 -8.07
N ILE A 18 -19.83 -0.14 -7.25
CA ILE A 18 -20.47 1.11 -7.71
C ILE A 18 -19.58 1.80 -8.75
N LEU A 19 -18.28 1.92 -8.48
CA LEU A 19 -17.32 2.50 -9.43
C LEU A 19 -17.23 1.68 -10.73
N MET A 20 -17.30 0.36 -10.63
CA MET A 20 -17.29 -0.53 -11.79
C MET A 20 -18.55 -0.34 -12.66
N LEU A 21 -19.73 -0.28 -12.04
CA LEU A 21 -20.98 0.00 -12.74
C LEU A 21 -20.96 1.39 -13.39
N PHE A 22 -20.44 2.39 -12.69
CA PHE A 22 -20.28 3.73 -13.25
C PHE A 22 -19.32 3.75 -14.44
N GLY A 23 -18.23 2.97 -14.41
CA GLY A 23 -17.30 2.85 -15.53
C GLY A 23 -17.87 2.12 -16.75
N ILE A 24 -18.81 1.19 -16.55
CA ILE A 24 -19.43 0.40 -17.64
C ILE A 24 -20.63 1.13 -18.25
N PHE A 25 -21.48 1.72 -17.42
CA PHE A 25 -22.76 2.33 -17.84
C PHE A 25 -22.71 3.86 -17.92
N GLY A 26 -21.65 4.49 -17.42
CA GLY A 26 -21.48 5.93 -17.47
C GLY A 26 -21.02 6.44 -18.84
N PRO A 27 -20.98 7.77 -19.03
CA PRO A 27 -20.37 8.38 -20.20
C PRO A 27 -18.90 7.99 -20.33
N SER A 28 -18.38 7.87 -21.55
CA SER A 28 -16.94 7.71 -21.75
C SER A 28 -16.21 8.98 -21.32
N PHE A 29 -15.25 8.82 -20.41
CA PHE A 29 -14.44 9.92 -19.89
C PHE A 29 -12.98 9.68 -20.29
N GLY A 30 -12.21 10.75 -20.56
CA GLY A 30 -10.77 10.64 -20.87
C GLY A 30 -9.88 10.08 -19.75
N TYR A 31 -10.48 9.65 -18.62
CA TYR A 31 -9.80 9.13 -17.43
C TYR A 31 -10.27 7.72 -17.04
N GLU A 32 -10.81 6.94 -17.98
CA GLU A 32 -11.26 5.56 -17.72
C GLU A 32 -10.18 4.68 -17.07
N SER A 33 -8.92 4.80 -17.51
CA SER A 33 -7.80 4.04 -16.91
C SER A 33 -7.63 4.33 -15.41
N PHE A 34 -7.89 5.56 -14.98
CA PHE A 34 -7.83 5.94 -13.57
C PHE A 34 -8.98 5.30 -12.78
N LEU A 35 -10.20 5.33 -13.32
CA LEU A 35 -11.37 4.68 -12.71
C LEU A 35 -11.16 3.17 -12.56
N TRP A 36 -10.68 2.50 -13.61
CA TRP A 36 -10.39 1.07 -13.55
C TRP A 36 -9.29 0.71 -12.54
N GLY A 37 -8.29 1.58 -12.37
CA GLY A 37 -7.30 1.47 -11.30
C GLY A 37 -7.92 1.51 -9.90
N MET A 38 -8.87 2.44 -9.68
CA MET A 38 -9.61 2.53 -8.42
C MET A 38 -10.51 1.32 -8.17
N VAL A 39 -11.18 0.81 -9.20
CA VAL A 39 -12.02 -0.40 -9.10
C VAL A 39 -11.19 -1.58 -8.58
N GLY A 40 -10.04 -1.85 -9.19
CA GLY A 40 -9.12 -2.88 -8.73
C GLY A 40 -8.62 -2.63 -7.29
N GLY A 41 -8.28 -1.36 -6.99
CA GLY A 41 -7.84 -0.92 -5.68
C GLY A 41 -8.89 -1.02 -4.56
N CYS A 42 -10.19 -1.11 -4.88
CA CYS A 42 -11.26 -1.26 -3.88
C CYS A 42 -11.78 -2.70 -3.77
N ILE A 43 -11.98 -3.37 -4.90
CA ILE A 43 -12.58 -4.72 -4.93
C ILE A 43 -11.63 -5.76 -4.32
N VAL A 44 -10.37 -5.77 -4.74
CA VAL A 44 -9.38 -6.77 -4.29
C VAL A 44 -9.19 -6.74 -2.75
N PRO A 45 -8.91 -5.58 -2.11
CA PRO A 45 -8.83 -5.54 -0.65
C PRO A 45 -10.15 -5.86 0.03
N GLY A 46 -11.30 -5.44 -0.52
CA GLY A 46 -12.62 -5.78 0.01
C GLY A 46 -12.82 -7.30 0.11
N ILE A 47 -12.56 -8.03 -0.98
CA ILE A 47 -12.63 -9.50 -1.02
C ILE A 47 -11.65 -10.13 -0.02
N MET A 48 -10.39 -9.66 0.02
CA MET A 48 -9.39 -10.18 0.95
C MET A 48 -9.82 -10.01 2.42
N MET A 49 -10.38 -8.86 2.78
CA MET A 49 -10.85 -8.58 4.15
C MET A 49 -12.03 -9.48 4.55
N ILE A 50 -13.00 -9.65 3.65
CA ILE A 50 -14.16 -10.54 3.87
C ILE A 50 -13.70 -11.99 4.01
N SER A 51 -12.83 -12.45 3.10
CA SER A 51 -12.29 -13.82 3.09
C SER A 51 -11.51 -14.12 4.38
N LYS A 52 -10.66 -13.17 4.80
CA LYS A 52 -9.92 -13.25 6.05
C LYS A 52 -10.87 -13.32 7.25
N TYR A 53 -11.92 -12.49 7.28
CA TYR A 53 -12.90 -12.52 8.35
C TYR A 53 -13.61 -13.88 8.43
N ILE A 54 -14.09 -14.41 7.30
CA ILE A 54 -14.80 -15.71 7.26
C ILE A 54 -13.88 -16.83 7.73
N TYR A 55 -12.64 -16.89 7.23
CA TYR A 55 -11.69 -17.93 7.59
C TYR A 55 -11.35 -17.94 9.09
N TRP A 56 -11.06 -16.76 9.68
CA TRP A 56 -10.67 -16.65 11.09
C TRP A 56 -11.84 -16.59 12.08
N SER A 57 -13.08 -16.44 11.59
CA SER A 57 -14.28 -16.49 12.44
C SER A 57 -14.82 -17.91 12.62
N ARG A 58 -14.33 -18.89 11.86
CA ARG A 58 -14.72 -20.30 12.03
C ARG A 58 -14.24 -20.83 13.38
N PRO A 59 -15.06 -21.62 14.10
CA PRO A 59 -14.71 -22.14 15.42
C PRO A 59 -13.46 -23.03 15.38
N GLU A 60 -13.27 -23.80 14.31
CA GLU A 60 -12.10 -24.65 14.06
C GLU A 60 -10.77 -23.89 14.04
N ASN A 61 -10.79 -22.60 13.66
CA ASN A 61 -9.59 -21.78 13.54
C ASN A 61 -9.37 -20.85 14.74
N LYS A 62 -10.24 -20.89 15.75
CA LYS A 62 -10.18 -19.97 16.89
C LYS A 62 -8.88 -20.14 17.70
N GLU A 63 -8.50 -21.38 18.00
CA GLU A 63 -7.27 -21.67 18.75
C GLU A 63 -6.00 -21.27 17.95
N LYS A 64 -6.00 -21.54 16.64
CA LYS A 64 -4.94 -21.09 15.73
C LYS A 64 -4.85 -19.57 15.68
N TYR A 65 -5.99 -18.88 15.69
CA TYR A 65 -6.06 -17.43 15.68
C TYR A 65 -5.49 -16.82 16.97
N GLU A 66 -5.83 -17.38 18.12
CA GLU A 66 -5.32 -16.91 19.42
C GLU A 66 -3.80 -17.14 19.55
N THR A 67 -3.30 -18.31 19.13
CA THR A 67 -1.86 -18.58 19.07
C THR A 67 -1.16 -17.62 18.13
N LYS A 68 -1.75 -17.35 16.96
CA LYS A 68 -1.23 -16.36 16.01
C LYS A 68 -1.14 -14.96 16.63
N LEU A 69 -2.18 -14.50 17.32
CA LEU A 69 -2.19 -13.20 17.98
C LEU A 69 -1.09 -13.07 19.04
N LYS A 70 -0.91 -14.09 19.89
CA LYS A 70 0.18 -14.12 20.88
C LYS A 70 1.55 -14.05 20.20
N ASN A 71 1.75 -14.84 19.14
CA ASN A 71 3.01 -14.82 18.38
C ASN A 71 3.24 -13.47 17.69
N GLU A 72 2.20 -12.82 17.18
CA GLU A 72 2.29 -11.48 16.58
C GLU A 72 2.66 -10.42 17.63
N GLU A 73 2.15 -10.53 18.85
CA GLU A 73 2.50 -9.62 19.96
C GLU A 73 3.96 -9.79 20.39
N ILE A 74 4.41 -11.04 20.59
CA ILE A 74 5.81 -11.35 20.91
C ILE A 74 6.73 -10.82 19.80
N ASN A 75 6.41 -11.10 18.54
CA ASN A 75 7.21 -10.66 17.40
C ASN A 75 7.24 -9.15 17.21
N ARG A 76 6.19 -8.43 17.64
CA ARG A 76 6.13 -6.97 17.55
C ARG A 76 7.07 -6.30 18.54
N ASN A 77 7.21 -6.91 19.73
CA ASN A 77 8.01 -6.38 20.83
C ASN A 77 9.44 -6.94 20.84
N ASP A 78 9.74 -7.93 19.99
CA ASP A 78 11.09 -8.45 19.80
C ASP A 78 12.03 -7.37 19.23
N GLU A 79 12.98 -6.95 20.06
CA GLU A 79 13.97 -5.91 19.74
C GLU A 79 14.74 -6.22 18.46
N ARG A 80 15.10 -7.49 18.22
CA ARG A 80 15.82 -7.89 17.01
C ARG A 80 14.97 -7.61 15.78
N LYS A 81 13.67 -7.91 15.84
CA LYS A 81 12.74 -7.67 14.71
C LYS A 81 12.49 -6.19 14.48
N VAL A 82 12.45 -5.38 15.54
CA VAL A 82 12.38 -3.92 15.43
C VAL A 82 13.61 -3.39 14.69
N MET A 83 14.82 -3.74 15.13
CA MET A 83 16.05 -3.31 14.47
C MET A 83 16.15 -3.78 13.01
N LEU A 84 15.74 -5.02 12.73
CA LEU A 84 15.72 -5.55 11.36
C LEU A 84 14.76 -4.78 10.45
N ARG A 85 13.59 -4.38 10.97
CA ARG A 85 12.60 -3.61 10.22
C ARG A 85 13.07 -2.19 9.92
N ASP A 86 13.77 -1.55 10.86
CA ASP A 86 14.34 -0.22 10.63
C ASP A 86 15.46 -0.28 9.58
N LYS A 87 16.32 -1.31 9.68
CA LYS A 87 17.39 -1.54 8.71
C LYS A 87 16.84 -1.89 7.32
N SER A 88 15.82 -2.76 7.25
CA SER A 88 15.20 -3.11 5.97
C SER A 88 14.51 -1.91 5.35
N GLY A 89 13.80 -1.09 6.14
CA GLY A 89 13.20 0.16 5.69
C GLY A 89 14.23 1.10 5.05
N ARG A 90 15.38 1.30 5.70
CA ARG A 90 16.48 2.10 5.14
C ARG A 90 17.05 1.52 3.84
N ILE A 91 17.31 0.21 3.81
CA ILE A 91 17.88 -0.45 2.63
C ILE A 91 16.91 -0.35 1.46
N THR A 92 15.63 -0.68 1.66
CA THR A 92 14.60 -0.59 0.62
C THR A 92 14.41 0.85 0.16
N TYR A 93 14.44 1.83 1.06
CA TYR A 93 14.37 3.25 0.69
C TYR A 93 15.49 3.65 -0.27
N VAL A 94 16.75 3.27 0.02
CA VAL A 94 17.88 3.54 -0.88
C VAL A 94 17.70 2.82 -2.22
N ILE A 95 17.30 1.54 -2.20
CA ILE A 95 17.03 0.78 -3.43
C ILE A 95 15.94 1.46 -4.27
N SER A 96 14.86 1.92 -3.64
CA SER A 96 13.75 2.60 -4.34
C SER A 96 14.19 3.92 -4.97
N LEU A 97 15.00 4.73 -4.28
CA LEU A 97 15.56 5.96 -4.86
C LEU A 97 16.44 5.66 -6.08
N CYS A 98 17.32 4.67 -5.98
CA CYS A 98 18.17 4.24 -7.10
C CYS A 98 17.34 3.70 -8.27
N ALA A 99 16.34 2.87 -8.00
CA ALA A 99 15.44 2.33 -9.02
C ALA A 99 14.67 3.45 -9.74
N LEU A 100 14.12 4.41 -8.99
CA LEU A 100 13.39 5.55 -9.55
C LEU A 100 14.32 6.42 -10.42
N PHE A 101 15.56 6.65 -9.98
CA PHE A 101 16.56 7.36 -10.76
C PHE A 101 16.85 6.65 -12.09
N ILE A 102 17.09 5.34 -12.07
CA ILE A 102 17.36 4.54 -13.28
C ILE A 102 16.17 4.57 -14.24
N ILE A 103 14.94 4.39 -13.74
CA ILE A 103 13.72 4.44 -14.56
C ILE A 103 13.58 5.81 -15.22
N THR A 104 13.78 6.89 -14.46
CA THR A 104 13.69 8.26 -14.97
C THR A 104 14.76 8.53 -16.04
N PHE A 105 15.97 8.00 -15.85
CA PHE A 105 17.05 8.08 -16.82
C PHE A 105 16.72 7.34 -18.12
N VAL A 106 16.21 6.10 -18.02
CA VAL A 106 15.77 5.32 -19.19
C VAL A 106 14.64 6.04 -19.94
N PHE A 107 13.66 6.61 -19.25
CA PHE A 107 12.57 7.36 -19.88
C PHE A 107 13.05 8.62 -20.61
N THR A 108 14.13 9.23 -20.11
CA THR A 108 14.79 10.36 -20.78
C THR A 108 15.42 9.90 -22.11
N ILE A 109 16.10 8.76 -22.13
CA ILE A 109 16.68 8.18 -23.36
C ILE A 109 15.59 7.80 -24.37
N LEU A 110 14.48 7.23 -23.89
CA LEU A 110 13.34 6.83 -24.71
C LEU A 110 12.51 8.02 -25.23
N LYS A 111 12.89 9.27 -24.89
CA LYS A 111 12.19 10.49 -25.31
C LYS A 111 10.69 10.46 -24.98
N VAL A 112 10.36 9.94 -23.79
CA VAL A 112 8.99 10.03 -23.23
C VAL A 112 8.63 11.51 -23.05
N ASP A 113 7.33 11.81 -23.00
CA ASP A 113 6.82 13.16 -22.77
C ASP A 113 7.56 13.85 -21.59
N THR A 114 8.00 15.09 -21.85
CA THR A 114 8.74 15.91 -20.91
C THR A 114 7.98 16.10 -19.61
N PHE A 115 6.64 16.20 -19.66
CA PHE A 115 5.81 16.31 -18.45
C PHE A 115 5.96 15.09 -17.53
N VAL A 116 6.04 13.89 -18.10
CA VAL A 116 6.21 12.64 -17.33
C VAL A 116 7.59 12.63 -16.68
N ILE A 117 8.64 12.97 -17.44
CA ILE A 117 10.02 12.99 -16.93
C ILE A 117 10.16 13.99 -15.78
N VAL A 118 9.65 15.21 -15.94
CA VAL A 118 9.69 16.25 -14.90
C VAL A 118 8.95 15.80 -13.64
N THR A 119 7.78 15.16 -13.80
CA THR A 119 7.01 14.63 -12.67
C THR A 119 7.78 13.55 -11.89
N LEU A 120 8.51 12.67 -12.58
CA LEU A 120 9.34 11.65 -11.93
C LEU A 120 10.52 12.25 -11.17
N TRP A 121 11.16 13.30 -11.71
CA TRP A 121 12.20 14.05 -10.99
C TRP A 121 11.68 14.74 -9.73
N ILE A 122 10.50 15.38 -9.82
CA ILE A 122 9.83 15.99 -8.67
C ILE A 122 9.54 14.91 -7.60
N LEU A 123 9.03 13.74 -8.01
CA LEU A 123 8.77 12.64 -7.10
C LEU A 123 10.04 12.16 -6.39
N LEU A 124 11.16 12.04 -7.12
CA LEU A 124 12.44 11.64 -6.57
C LEU A 124 12.92 12.64 -5.50
N ILE A 125 12.87 13.94 -5.81
CA ILE A 125 13.24 15.01 -4.87
C ILE A 125 12.32 14.98 -3.65
N PHE A 126 11.01 14.83 -3.86
CA PHE A 126 10.03 14.74 -2.78
C PHE A 126 10.33 13.56 -1.85
N MET A 127 10.59 12.36 -2.40
CA MET A 127 10.95 11.18 -1.61
C MET A 127 12.23 11.40 -0.80
N TYR A 128 13.23 12.07 -1.38
CA TYR A 128 14.47 12.43 -0.69
C TYR A 128 14.20 13.39 0.48
N VAL A 129 13.50 14.49 0.23
CA VAL A 129 13.16 15.51 1.23
C VAL A 129 12.34 14.90 2.37
N CYS A 130 11.32 14.09 2.07
CA CYS A 130 10.55 13.38 3.09
C CYS A 130 11.44 12.49 3.96
N GLY A 131 12.39 11.77 3.37
CA GLY A 131 13.34 10.95 4.13
C GLY A 131 14.17 11.78 5.12
N VAL A 132 14.70 12.92 4.67
CA VAL A 132 15.47 13.84 5.53
C VAL A 132 14.60 14.45 6.63
N VAL A 133 13.38 14.92 6.30
CA VAL A 133 12.45 15.51 7.26
C VAL A 133 12.05 14.48 8.33
N VAL A 134 11.67 13.26 7.92
CA VAL A 134 11.30 12.19 8.85
C VAL A 134 12.48 11.81 9.75
N PHE A 135 13.69 11.71 9.19
CA PHE A 135 14.90 11.46 9.98
C PHE A 135 15.11 12.55 11.04
N ASN A 136 14.99 13.83 10.68
CA ASN A 136 15.13 14.94 11.61
C ASN A 136 14.05 14.96 12.70
N ILE A 137 12.81 14.59 12.37
CA ILE A 137 11.73 14.46 13.36
C ILE A 137 12.04 13.34 14.34
N LEU A 138 12.50 12.18 13.84
CA LEU A 138 12.85 11.03 14.67
C LEU A 138 14.06 11.34 15.56
N ASN A 139 15.09 11.99 15.03
CA ASN A 139 16.28 12.39 15.78
C ASN A 139 16.00 13.42 16.89
N LYS A 140 14.87 14.13 16.84
CA LYS A 140 14.43 15.04 17.91
C LYS A 140 13.54 14.35 18.96
N LYS A 141 12.94 13.21 18.61
CA LYS A 141 11.98 12.49 19.46
C LYS A 141 12.61 11.31 20.21
N LEU A 142 13.58 10.66 19.59
CA LEU A 142 14.39 9.57 20.14
C LEU A 142 15.65 10.16 20.77
#